data_AF-A0A4P7H910-F1
#
_entry.id   AF-A0A4P7H910-F1
#
_cell.length_a   1.000
_cell.length_b   1.000
_cell.length_c   1.000
_cell.angle_alpha   90.00
_cell.angle_beta   90.00
_cell.angle_gamma   90.00
#
_symmetry.space_group_name_H-M   'P 1'
#
loop_
_entity.id
_entity.type
_entity.pdbx_description
1 polymer ?
#
loop_
_entity_poly.entity_id
_entity_poly.type
_entity_poly.pdbx_seq_one_letter_code
_entity_poly.pdbx_strand_id
1 'polypeptide(L)'
;MSAEAQREPVNDPTELLDEIDAITSDQELLRLRVLALQARYRELEPFAERFDCYPHRDPEFGRVNIESTVRRLADTAKDMAGVRTYGLKPVRETAERIRVYPEQADIASPERGWDR
;
A
#
# COMPACT_ATOMS: atom_id res chain seq x y z
N MET A 1 44.79 -16.50 -3.89
CA MET A 1 43.77 -15.81 -3.08
C MET A 1 42.59 -15.58 -3.99
N SER A 2 41.48 -16.26 -3.73
CA SER A 2 40.31 -16.27 -4.60
C SER A 2 39.67 -14.88 -4.63
N ALA A 3 39.40 -14.39 -5.84
CA ALA A 3 38.50 -13.27 -6.04
C ALA A 3 37.17 -13.61 -5.33
N GLU A 4 36.78 -12.82 -4.33
CA GLU A 4 35.41 -12.83 -3.87
C GLU A 4 34.58 -12.34 -5.05
N ALA A 5 34.01 -13.28 -5.80
CA ALA A 5 32.98 -13.00 -6.77
C ALA A 5 31.93 -12.18 -6.01
N GLN A 6 31.81 -10.89 -6.34
CA GLN A 6 30.70 -10.07 -5.88
C GLN A 6 29.45 -10.79 -6.36
N ARG A 7 28.77 -11.47 -5.44
CA ARG A 7 27.53 -12.15 -5.75
C ARG A 7 26.58 -11.06 -6.21
N GLU A 8 26.08 -11.18 -7.43
CA GLU A 8 25.02 -10.31 -7.90
C GLU A 8 23.89 -10.30 -6.86
N PRO A 9 23.32 -9.13 -6.54
CA PRO A 9 22.19 -9.06 -5.64
C PRO A 9 21.09 -9.96 -6.17
N VAL A 10 20.53 -10.80 -5.28
CA VAL A 10 19.49 -11.78 -5.62
C VAL A 10 18.21 -11.11 -6.15
N ASN A 11 17.98 -9.85 -5.77
CA ASN A 11 16.82 -9.07 -6.18
C ASN A 11 17.26 -7.87 -7.02
N ASP A 12 16.59 -7.65 -8.14
CA ASP A 12 16.74 -6.44 -8.95
C ASP A 12 16.02 -5.26 -8.25
N PRO A 13 16.71 -4.14 -7.96
CA PRO A 13 16.07 -2.93 -7.44
C PRO A 13 14.90 -2.42 -8.28
N THR A 14 14.90 -2.66 -9.60
CA THR A 14 13.78 -2.31 -10.48
C THR A 14 12.55 -3.17 -10.17
N GLU A 15 12.70 -4.49 -10.05
CA GLU A 15 11.60 -5.39 -9.68
C GLU A 15 11.00 -5.03 -8.31
N LEU A 16 11.84 -4.65 -7.35
CA LEU A 16 11.39 -4.23 -6.02
C LEU A 16 10.62 -2.90 -6.06
N LEU A 17 11.01 -1.96 -6.93
CA LEU A 17 10.28 -0.71 -7.12
C LEU A 17 8.92 -0.96 -7.79
N ASP A 18 8.88 -1.83 -8.79
CA ASP A 18 7.64 -2.24 -9.46
C ASP A 18 6.65 -2.88 -8.46
N GLU A 19 7.14 -3.70 -7.53
CA GLU A 19 6.33 -4.28 -6.46
C GLU A 19 5.74 -3.20 -5.52
N ILE A 20 6.50 -2.15 -5.19
CA ILE A 20 6.00 -1.01 -4.40
C ILE A 20 4.87 -0.28 -5.16
N ASP A 21 5.01 -0.12 -6.47
CA ASP A 21 4.00 0.51 -7.33
C ASP A 21 2.74 -0.36 -7.48
N ALA A 22 2.89 -1.68 -7.54
CA ALA A 22 1.78 -2.64 -7.51
C ALA A 22 1.01 -2.55 -6.19
N ILE A 23 1.70 -2.62 -5.04
CA ILE A 23 1.09 -2.48 -3.71
C ILE A 23 0.36 -1.14 -3.57
N THR A 24 0.96 -0.06 -4.08
CA THR A 24 0.34 1.28 -4.06
C THR A 24 -0.96 1.32 -4.85
N SER A 25 -1.00 0.65 -6.00
CA SER A 25 -2.18 0.55 -6.85
C SER A 25 -3.28 -0.30 -6.19
N ASP A 26 -2.92 -1.42 -5.59
CA ASP A 26 -3.85 -2.31 -4.89
C ASP A 26 -4.48 -1.64 -3.66
N GLN A 27 -3.71 -0.86 -2.90
CA GLN A 27 -4.24 -0.06 -1.78
C GLN A 27 -5.28 0.96 -2.25
N GLU A 28 -5.03 1.63 -3.38
CA GLU A 28 -5.98 2.58 -3.94
C GLU A 28 -7.26 1.90 -4.43
N LEU A 29 -7.13 0.74 -5.08
CA LEU A 29 -8.28 -0.06 -5.50
C LEU A 29 -9.12 -0.50 -4.29
N LEU A 30 -8.47 -0.97 -3.22
CA LEU A 30 -9.15 -1.35 -1.99
C LEU A 30 -9.90 -0.15 -1.38
N ARG A 31 -9.27 1.03 -1.33
CA ARG A 31 -9.89 2.27 -0.85
C ARG A 31 -11.15 2.63 -1.65
N LEU A 32 -11.09 2.54 -2.98
CA LEU A 32 -12.25 2.78 -3.85
C LEU A 32 -13.38 1.78 -3.58
N ARG A 33 -13.05 0.50 -3.36
CA ARG A 33 -14.03 -0.53 -2.98
C ARG A 33 -14.69 -0.25 -1.63
N VAL A 34 -13.93 0.24 -0.65
CA VAL A 34 -14.47 0.66 0.66
C VAL A 34 -15.43 1.83 0.51
N LEU A 35 -15.11 2.84 -0.32
CA LEU A 35 -16.01 3.95 -0.62
C LEU A 35 -17.28 3.51 -1.35
N ALA A 36 -17.16 2.60 -2.31
CA ALA A 36 -18.32 2.03 -2.99
C ALA A 36 -19.21 1.25 -2.01
N LEU A 37 -18.62 0.49 -1.08
CA LEU A 37 -19.37 -0.20 -0.03
C LEU A 37 -20.07 0.78 0.92
N GLN A 38 -19.39 1.87 1.29
CA GLN A 38 -19.98 2.95 2.08
C GLN A 38 -21.23 3.52 1.42
N ALA A 39 -21.17 3.81 0.10
CA ALA A 39 -22.31 4.32 -0.65
C ALA A 39 -23.49 3.35 -0.62
N ARG A 40 -23.23 2.06 -0.83
CA ARG A 40 -24.26 1.00 -0.76
C ARG A 40 -24.90 0.87 0.62
N TYR A 41 -24.15 1.06 1.71
CA TYR A 41 -24.73 1.10 3.05
C TYR A 41 -25.60 2.34 3.27
N ARG A 42 -25.21 3.50 2.73
CA ARG A 42 -26.01 4.73 2.80
C ARG A 42 -27.35 4.58 2.07
N GLU A 43 -27.41 3.81 0.99
CA GLU A 43 -28.66 3.49 0.28
C GLU A 43 -29.67 2.71 1.15
N LEU A 44 -29.25 2.14 2.28
CA LEU A 44 -30.13 1.46 3.23
C LEU A 44 -30.84 2.44 4.19
N GLU A 45 -30.38 3.68 4.33
CA GLU A 45 -30.94 4.66 5.26
C GLU A 45 -32.45 4.90 5.09
N PRO A 46 -33.02 5.03 3.87
CA PRO A 46 -34.46 5.18 3.67
C PRO A 46 -35.28 3.98 4.15
N PHE A 47 -34.64 2.80 4.26
CA PHE A 47 -35.28 1.56 4.70
C PHE A 47 -34.94 1.20 6.15
N ALA A 48 -34.28 2.10 6.88
CA ALA A 48 -33.74 1.84 8.21
C ALA A 48 -34.77 1.27 9.20
N GLU A 49 -36.02 1.74 9.13
CA GLU A 49 -37.12 1.32 10.00
C GLU A 49 -37.43 -0.19 9.90
N ARG A 50 -37.14 -0.81 8.74
CA ARG A 50 -37.29 -2.26 8.54
C ARG A 50 -36.29 -3.06 9.36
N PHE A 51 -35.16 -2.46 9.72
CA PHE A 51 -34.08 -3.08 10.48
C PHE A 51 -34.16 -2.75 11.98
N ASP A 52 -34.92 -1.71 12.35
CA ASP A 52 -35.15 -1.32 13.75
C ASP A 52 -36.10 -2.28 14.49
N CYS A 53 -36.86 -3.12 13.77
CA CYS A 53 -38.03 -3.82 14.32
C CYS A 53 -38.00 -5.36 14.23
N TYR A 54 -36.85 -6.01 13.98
CA TYR A 54 -36.84 -7.46 13.73
C TYR A 54 -35.80 -8.25 14.55
N PRO A 55 -36.19 -9.35 15.24
CA PRO A 55 -37.55 -9.85 15.50
C PRO A 55 -38.29 -9.10 16.64
N HIS A 56 -37.65 -8.11 17.26
CA HIS A 56 -38.21 -7.16 18.23
C HIS A 56 -37.43 -5.85 18.10
N ARG A 57 -37.88 -4.80 18.80
CA ARG A 57 -37.15 -3.53 18.86
C ARG A 57 -35.88 -3.73 19.68
N ASP A 58 -34.75 -3.88 19.01
CA ASP A 58 -33.45 -4.05 19.65
C ASP A 58 -32.61 -2.79 19.41
N PRO A 59 -32.21 -2.04 20.47
CA PRO A 59 -31.39 -0.84 20.33
C PRO A 59 -30.00 -1.11 19.74
N GLU A 60 -29.54 -2.37 19.72
CA GLU A 60 -28.29 -2.78 19.09
C GLU A 60 -28.43 -3.00 17.57
N PHE A 61 -29.63 -2.96 17.00
CA PHE A 61 -29.88 -3.21 15.57
C PHE A 61 -30.54 -2.00 14.88
N GLY A 62 -30.43 -1.97 13.55
CA GLY A 62 -31.15 -0.99 12.73
C GLY A 62 -30.36 0.27 12.35
N ARG A 63 -31.01 1.43 12.35
CA ARG A 63 -30.51 2.71 11.80
C ARG A 63 -29.14 3.09 12.37
N VAL A 64 -28.96 2.92 13.68
CA VAL A 64 -27.71 3.26 14.38
C VAL A 64 -26.51 2.49 13.82
N ASN A 65 -26.72 1.25 13.39
CA ASN A 65 -25.66 0.44 12.79
C ASN A 65 -25.38 0.81 11.35
N ILE A 66 -26.38 1.26 10.59
CA ILE A 66 -26.17 1.78 9.23
C ILE A 66 -25.28 3.02 9.32
N GLU A 67 -25.64 3.99 10.16
CA GLU A 67 -24.87 5.22 10.34
C GLU A 67 -23.45 4.93 10.86
N SER A 68 -23.34 4.09 11.89
CA SER A 68 -22.05 3.67 12.45
C SER A 68 -21.17 2.98 11.39
N THR A 69 -21.75 2.10 10.57
CA THR A 69 -21.05 1.42 9.47
C THR A 69 -20.58 2.42 8.41
N VAL A 70 -21.46 3.31 7.97
CA VAL A 70 -21.14 4.36 6.98
C VAL A 70 -20.00 5.24 7.48
N ARG A 71 -20.01 5.63 8.76
CA ARG A 71 -18.95 6.43 9.37
C ARG A 71 -17.63 5.67 9.43
N ARG A 72 -17.64 4.43 9.95
CA ARG A 72 -16.42 3.61 10.07
C ARG A 72 -15.80 3.29 8.71
N LEU A 73 -16.61 3.06 7.67
CA LEU A 73 -16.10 2.88 6.30
C LEU A 73 -15.47 4.16 5.75
N ALA A 74 -16.03 5.34 6.06
CA ALA A 74 -15.41 6.63 5.70
C ALA A 74 -14.06 6.81 6.39
N ASP A 75 -14.00 6.56 7.70
CA ASP A 75 -12.76 6.65 8.48
C ASP A 75 -11.71 5.67 7.94
N THR A 76 -12.11 4.43 7.65
CA THR A 76 -11.23 3.42 7.04
C THR A 76 -10.68 3.87 5.69
N ALA A 77 -11.52 4.43 4.81
CA ALA A 77 -11.06 4.94 3.50
C ALA A 77 -10.10 6.13 3.66
N LYS A 78 -10.28 6.96 4.69
CA LYS A 78 -9.38 8.06 5.03
C LYS A 78 -8.04 7.54 5.53
N ASP A 79 -8.04 6.54 6.41
CA ASP A 79 -6.82 5.91 6.93
C ASP A 79 -6.02 5.26 5.80
N MET A 80 -6.69 4.57 4.86
CA MET A 80 -6.07 4.02 3.66
C MET A 80 -5.42 5.10 2.77
N ALA A 81 -6.07 6.25 2.59
CA ALA A 81 -5.46 7.39 1.90
C ALA A 81 -4.22 7.92 2.65
N GLY A 82 -4.26 7.87 3.98
CA GLY A 82 -3.12 8.17 4.85
C GLY A 82 -1.95 7.21 4.66
N VAL A 83 -2.20 5.89 4.65
CA VAL A 83 -1.17 4.86 4.39
C VAL A 83 -0.46 5.11 3.06
N ARG A 84 -1.22 5.43 2.01
CA ARG A 84 -0.65 5.79 0.71
C ARG A 84 0.24 7.03 0.78
N THR A 85 -0.25 8.09 1.42
CA THR A 85 0.43 9.41 1.44
C THR A 85 1.64 9.45 2.35
N TYR A 86 1.54 8.85 3.54
CA TYR A 86 2.56 8.94 4.59
C TYR A 86 3.43 7.69 4.73
N GLY A 87 3.00 6.55 4.18
CA GLY A 87 3.75 5.30 4.17
C GLY A 87 4.35 4.98 2.81
N LEU A 88 3.50 4.64 1.84
CA LEU A 88 3.96 4.10 0.55
C LEU A 88 4.69 5.11 -0.32
N LYS A 89 4.24 6.36 -0.36
CA LYS A 89 4.91 7.41 -1.15
C LYS A 89 6.37 7.64 -0.70
N PRO A 90 6.68 7.87 0.60
CA PRO A 90 8.08 7.98 1.05
C PRO A 90 8.91 6.71 0.83
N VAL A 91 8.30 5.52 0.97
CA VAL A 91 8.96 4.23 0.70
C VAL A 91 9.39 4.15 -0.76
N ARG A 92 8.49 4.49 -1.69
CA ARG A 92 8.78 4.56 -3.13
C ARG A 92 9.91 5.56 -3.43
N GLU A 93 9.83 6.78 -2.89
CA GLU A 93 10.87 7.82 -3.08
C GLU A 93 12.24 7.38 -2.57
N THR A 94 12.28 6.55 -1.53
CA THR A 94 13.53 5.97 -1.00
C THR A 94 14.02 4.83 -1.90
N ALA A 95 13.12 3.95 -2.34
CA ALA A 95 13.43 2.83 -3.23
C ALA A 95 13.99 3.31 -4.58
N GLU A 96 13.46 4.40 -5.15
CA GLU A 96 13.97 5.01 -6.39
C GLU A 96 15.45 5.44 -6.31
N ARG A 97 15.96 5.68 -5.09
CA ARG A 97 17.37 6.05 -4.88
C ARG A 97 18.29 4.84 -4.80
N ILE A 98 17.73 3.63 -4.68
CA ILE A 98 18.46 2.36 -4.72
C ILE A 98 18.64 1.99 -6.19
N ARG A 99 19.65 2.57 -6.82
CA ARG A 99 20.01 2.30 -8.21
C ARG A 99 21.47 1.88 -8.30
N VAL A 100 21.77 0.98 -9.23
CA VAL A 100 23.14 0.63 -9.56
C VAL A 100 23.76 1.79 -10.33
N TYR A 101 24.83 2.38 -9.79
CA TYR A 101 25.59 3.40 -10.50
C TYR A 101 26.51 2.73 -11.53
N PRO A 102 26.51 3.15 -12.82
CA PRO A 102 27.32 2.53 -13.86
C PRO A 102 28.82 2.50 -13.54
N GLU A 103 29.31 3.47 -12.75
CA GLU A 103 30.74 3.67 -12.49
C GLU A 103 31.31 2.79 -11.35
N GLN A 104 30.49 2.03 -10.63
CA GLN A 104 30.97 1.14 -9.56
C GLN A 104 31.36 -0.27 -10.05
N ALA A 105 31.05 -0.62 -11.30
CA ALA A 105 31.49 -1.87 -11.92
C ALA A 105 32.99 -1.85 -12.31
N ASP A 106 33.58 -0.67 -12.53
CA ASP A 106 34.97 -0.53 -13.01
C ASP A 106 36.01 -0.26 -11.90
N ILE A 107 35.61 0.06 -10.68
CA ILE A 107 36.55 0.40 -9.59
C ILE A 107 37.11 -0.86 -8.90
N ALA A 108 36.59 -2.05 -9.21
CA ALA A 108 37.04 -3.32 -8.62
C ALA A 108 38.29 -3.93 -9.27
N SER A 109 38.99 -3.24 -10.19
CA SER A 109 40.30 -3.67 -10.69
C SER A 109 41.31 -2.53 -10.81
N PRO A 110 42.06 -2.19 -9.75
CA PRO A 110 43.38 -1.61 -9.93
C PRO A 110 44.35 -2.76 -10.23
N GLU A 111 44.34 -3.25 -11.48
CA GLU A 111 45.45 -4.09 -11.93
C GLU A 111 46.73 -3.25 -11.95
N ARG A 112 47.60 -3.61 -11.01
CA ARG A 112 49.04 -3.39 -10.97
C ARG A 112 49.66 -3.21 -12.36
N GLY A 113 50.30 -2.05 -12.54
CA GLY A 113 51.22 -1.78 -13.64
C GLY A 113 52.31 -0.82 -13.19
N TRP A 114 53.05 -1.17 -12.14
CA TRP A 114 54.39 -0.60 -11.89
C TRP A 114 55.37 -1.76 -11.96
N ASP A 115 55.78 -2.08 -13.19
CA ASP A 115 57.04 -2.80 -13.41
C ASP A 115 58.04 -1.83 -14.05
N ARG A 116 59.26 -1.96 -13.52
CA ARG A 116 60.43 -1.09 -13.63
C ARG A 116 61.09 -1.08 -14.99
#